data_AF-A0A1M5PRH1-F1
#
_entry.id   AF-A0A1M5PRH1-F1
#
_cell.length_a   1.000
_cell.length_b   1.000
_cell.length_c   1.000
_cell.angle_alpha   90.00
_cell.angle_beta   90.00
_cell.angle_gamma   90.00
#
_symmetry.space_group_name_H-M   'P 1'
#
loop_
_entity.id
_entity.type
_entity.pdbx_description
1 polymer ?
#
loop_
_entity_poly.entity_id
_entity_poly.type
_entity_poly.pdbx_seq_one_letter_code
_entity_poly.pdbx_strand_id
1 'polypeptide(L)'
;CGVSTDKPLWVREHSCPACGFEADRDANAAWNILSRGLEDVRVGYSESTPVETALPVDTSVSAKRAVEAGSPTLKERTAKAVSE
;
A
#
# COMPACT_ATOMS: atom_id res chain seq x y z
N CYS A 1 -8.05 13.11 -9.56
CA CYS A 1 -9.38 12.91 -10.18
C CYS A 1 -9.55 11.53 -10.84
N GLY A 2 -8.50 10.70 -10.98
CA GLY A 2 -8.60 9.35 -11.55
C GLY A 2 -8.66 9.28 -13.08
N VAL A 3 -8.72 10.42 -13.78
CA VAL A 3 -8.75 10.47 -15.24
C VAL A 3 -7.37 10.19 -15.81
N SER A 4 -7.27 9.20 -16.69
CA SER A 4 -6.07 8.94 -17.49
C SER A 4 -5.99 9.90 -18.66
N THR A 5 -4.78 10.21 -19.12
CA THR A 5 -4.56 11.07 -20.27
C THR A 5 -3.31 10.60 -20.98
N ASP A 6 -3.46 10.16 -22.22
CA ASP A 6 -2.35 9.76 -23.08
C ASP A 6 -1.49 10.96 -23.42
N LYS A 7 -0.17 10.80 -23.29
CA LYS A 7 0.82 11.82 -23.61
C LYS A 7 2.09 11.16 -24.14
N PRO A 8 2.77 11.76 -25.12
CA PRO A 8 4.05 11.24 -25.57
C PRO A 8 5.17 11.51 -24.55
N LEU A 9 6.25 10.71 -24.60
CA LEU A 9 7.34 10.75 -23.62
C LEU A 9 8.11 12.08 -23.55
N TRP A 10 8.04 12.92 -24.59
CA TRP A 10 8.69 14.22 -24.59
C TRP A 10 7.91 15.31 -23.84
N VAL A 11 6.63 15.09 -23.54
CA VAL A 11 5.85 16.03 -22.73
C VAL A 11 6.20 15.82 -21.26
N ARG A 12 6.83 16.83 -20.67
CA ARG A 12 7.30 16.83 -19.26
C ARG A 12 6.27 17.34 -18.28
N GLU A 13 5.27 18.11 -18.71
CA GLU A 13 4.22 18.64 -17.84
C GLU A 13 2.93 17.83 -17.98
N HIS A 14 2.27 17.60 -16.86
CA HIS A 14 0.92 17.06 -16.77
C HIS A 14 -0.04 18.22 -16.51
N SER A 15 -0.90 18.53 -17.48
CA SER A 15 -2.12 19.31 -17.24
C SER A 15 -3.32 18.38 -17.41
N CYS A 16 -4.16 18.29 -16.36
CA CYS A 16 -5.32 17.41 -16.35
C CYS A 16 -6.53 18.11 -16.96
N PRO A 17 -7.08 17.62 -18.10
CA PRO A 17 -8.22 18.28 -18.75
C PRO A 17 -9.52 18.19 -17.94
N ALA A 18 -9.60 17.28 -16.97
CA ALA A 18 -10.80 17.06 -16.18
C ALA A 18 -10.88 17.90 -14.91
N CYS A 19 -9.75 18.22 -14.28
CA CYS A 19 -9.74 18.94 -13.01
C CYS A 19 -8.77 20.13 -12.96
N GLY A 20 -8.11 20.45 -14.07
CA GLY A 20 -7.16 21.57 -14.16
C GLY A 20 -5.91 21.41 -13.30
N PHE A 21 -5.59 20.19 -12.84
CA PHE A 21 -4.38 19.95 -12.05
C PHE A 21 -3.14 20.02 -12.95
N GLU A 22 -2.14 20.78 -12.51
CA GLU A 22 -0.89 20.98 -13.24
C GLU A 22 0.31 20.59 -12.36
N ALA A 23 1.21 19.77 -12.91
CA ALA A 23 2.44 19.35 -12.25
C ALA A 23 3.44 18.81 -13.28
N ASP A 24 4.71 18.63 -12.87
CA ASP A 24 5.63 17.78 -13.63
C ASP A 24 5.05 16.36 -13.75
N ARG A 25 5.21 15.75 -14.93
CA ARG A 25 4.66 14.43 -15.28
C ARG A 25 5.22 13.34 -14.37
N ASP A 26 6.52 13.37 -14.09
CA ASP A 26 7.19 12.34 -13.31
C ASP A 26 6.81 12.50 -11.82
N ALA A 27 6.67 13.74 -11.34
CA ALA A 27 6.12 14.02 -10.01
C ALA A 27 4.66 13.52 -9.86
N ASN A 28 3.80 13.79 -10.85
CA ASN A 28 2.42 13.29 -10.85
C ASN A 28 2.38 11.74 -10.92
N ALA A 29 3.28 11.11 -11.68
CA ALA A 29 3.39 9.65 -11.70
C ALA A 29 3.78 9.10 -10.33
N ALA A 30 4.77 9.70 -9.67
CA ALA A 30 5.19 9.32 -8.32
C ALA A 30 4.04 9.43 -7.30
N TRP A 31 3.25 10.51 -7.38
CA TRP A 31 2.04 10.66 -6.54
C TRP A 31 1.01 9.56 -6.78
N ASN A 32 0.74 9.21 -8.03
CA ASN A 32 -0.19 8.13 -8.35
C ASN A 32 0.29 6.76 -7.81
N ILE A 33 1.60 6.47 -7.93
CA ILE A 33 2.18 5.24 -7.39
C ILE A 33 2.12 5.22 -5.86
N LEU A 34 2.44 6.35 -5.20
CA LEU A 34 2.34 6.47 -3.75
C LEU A 34 0.91 6.23 -3.27
N SER A 35 -0.08 6.90 -3.88
CA SER A 35 -1.50 6.75 -3.50
C SER A 35 -1.94 5.29 -3.60
N ARG A 36 -1.63 4.62 -4.72
CA ARG A 36 -1.96 3.20 -4.91
C ARG A 36 -1.25 2.31 -3.89
N GLY A 37 0.03 2.56 -3.64
CA GLY A 37 0.77 1.82 -2.62
C GLY A 37 0.20 1.98 -1.22
N LEU A 38 -0.32 3.17 -0.87
CA LEU A 38 -0.98 3.43 0.41
C LEU A 38 -2.36 2.77 0.50
N GLU A 39 -3.10 2.67 -0.61
CA GLU A 39 -4.35 1.92 -0.71
C GLU A 39 -4.12 0.41 -0.55
N ASP A 40 -3.06 -0.12 -1.18
CA ASP A 40 -2.73 -1.55 -1.17
C ASP A 40 -2.13 -2.01 0.16
N VAL A 41 -1.17 -1.26 0.70
CA VAL A 41 -0.46 -1.62 1.93
C VAL A 41 -1.30 -1.28 3.17
N ARG A 42 -2.29 -0.41 3.02
CA ARG A 42 -3.09 0.20 4.09
C ARG A 42 -2.18 0.93 5.08
N VAL A 43 -2.43 2.24 5.24
CA VAL A 43 -1.51 3.15 5.94
C VAL A 43 -1.55 2.94 7.45
N GLY A 44 -0.98 1.85 7.97
CA GLY A 44 -0.66 1.66 9.39
C GLY A 44 -1.79 1.88 10.40
N TYR A 45 -3.04 2.00 9.95
CA TYR A 45 -4.18 1.90 10.84
C TYR A 45 -4.27 0.42 11.20
N SER A 46 -4.26 0.13 12.50
CA SER A 46 -4.39 -1.21 13.05
C SER A 46 -5.49 -2.01 12.32
N GLU A 47 -5.13 -2.79 11.31
CA GLU A 47 -6.08 -3.54 10.47
C GLU A 47 -6.64 -4.78 11.13
N SER A 48 -6.25 -5.03 12.37
CA SER A 48 -6.55 -6.26 13.06
C SER A 48 -6.93 -5.94 14.48
N THR A 49 -8.07 -6.46 14.92
CA THR A 49 -8.18 -6.93 16.30
C THR A 49 -6.86 -7.61 16.65
N PRO A 50 -6.21 -7.28 17.80
CA PRO A 50 -4.97 -7.93 18.19
C PRO A 50 -5.12 -9.42 17.95
N VAL A 51 -4.11 -10.04 17.34
CA VAL A 51 -4.06 -11.49 17.14
C VAL A 51 -4.68 -12.18 18.35
N GLU A 52 -5.41 -13.27 18.11
CA GLU A 52 -6.00 -14.09 19.17
C GLU A 52 -5.04 -14.22 20.36
N THR A 53 -5.40 -13.56 21.46
CA THR A 53 -4.61 -13.60 22.68
C THR A 53 -4.90 -14.96 23.30
N ALA A 54 -3.94 -15.89 23.21
CA ALA A 54 -4.07 -17.17 23.88
C ALA A 54 -4.19 -16.92 25.39
N LEU A 55 -5.17 -17.59 26.02
CA LEU A 55 -5.36 -17.54 27.48
C LEU A 55 -4.09 -18.08 28.18
N PRO A 56 -3.75 -17.54 29.36
CA PRO A 56 -2.56 -17.98 30.09
C PRO A 56 -2.64 -19.49 30.36
N VAL A 57 -1.57 -20.21 30.01
CA VAL A 57 -1.32 -21.56 30.52
C VAL A 57 -0.81 -21.40 31.94
N ASP A 58 -1.37 -22.16 32.89
CA ASP A 58 -1.10 -22.12 34.33
C ASP A 58 0.40 -22.11 34.65
N THR A 59 0.96 -20.91 34.68
CA THR A 59 2.33 -20.61 35.11
C THR A 59 2.22 -19.56 36.21
N SER A 60 3.17 -19.53 37.13
CA SER A 60 3.13 -18.68 38.34
C SER A 60 3.08 -17.17 38.06
N VAL A 61 3.14 -16.75 36.80
CA VAL A 61 3.06 -15.37 36.34
C VAL A 61 2.02 -15.29 35.23
N SER A 62 1.02 -14.42 35.39
CA SER A 62 0.02 -14.15 34.36
C SER A 62 0.67 -13.42 33.18
N ALA A 63 1.08 -14.17 32.16
CA ALA A 63 1.66 -13.64 30.93
C ALA A 63 0.74 -13.98 29.75
N LYS A 64 0.39 -12.97 28.95
CA LYS A 64 -0.36 -13.14 27.71
C LYS A 64 0.61 -13.19 26.55
N ARG A 65 0.54 -14.24 25.71
CA ARG A 65 1.36 -14.34 24.50
C ARG A 65 0.64 -13.64 23.35
N ALA A 66 1.30 -12.63 22.78
CA ALA A 66 0.91 -12.07 21.49
C ALA A 66 1.67 -12.81 20.38
N VAL A 67 0.98 -13.09 19.27
CA VAL A 67 1.58 -13.54 18.01
C VAL A 67 1.48 -12.37 17.02
N GLU A 68 2.57 -12.00 16.38
CA GLU A 68 2.53 -10.94 15.36
C GLU A 68 1.87 -11.49 14.09
N ALA A 69 0.83 -10.81 13.59
CA ALA A 69 0.15 -11.21 12.35
C ALA A 69 1.02 -10.99 11.08
N GLY A 70 2.15 -10.31 11.23
CA GLY A 70 3.03 -9.92 10.12
C GLY A 70 2.42 -8.79 9.29
N SER A 71 3.28 -8.00 8.64
CA SER A 71 2.83 -6.99 7.69
C SER A 71 2.31 -7.65 6.41
N PRO A 72 1.27 -7.10 5.74
CA PRO A 72 0.88 -7.54 4.41
C PRO A 72 2.05 -7.25 3.46
N THR A 73 2.87 -8.25 3.16
CA THR A 73 3.87 -8.16 2.10
C THR A 73 3.17 -8.40 0.77
N LEU A 74 3.53 -7.63 -0.26
CA LEU A 74 3.02 -7.76 -1.63
C LEU A 74 3.37 -9.15 -2.19
N LYS A 75 2.50 -10.14 -2.01
CA LYS A 75 2.68 -11.52 -2.53
C LYS A 75 2.51 -11.60 -4.06
N GLU A 76 1.87 -10.61 -4.67
CA GLU A 76 1.41 -10.69 -6.06
C GLU A 76 2.51 -10.45 -7.11
N ARG A 77 3.54 -9.64 -6.83
CA ARG A 77 4.66 -9.45 -7.78
C ARG A 77 5.57 -10.68 -7.90
N THR A 78 5.73 -11.46 -6.83
CA THR A 78 6.59 -12.65 -6.85
C THR A 78 6.03 -13.76 -7.73
N ALA A 79 4.71 -13.94 -7.75
CA ALA A 79 4.06 -14.94 -8.59
C ALA A 79 4.24 -14.67 -10.10
N LYS A 80 4.28 -13.39 -10.50
CA LYS A 80 4.46 -13.01 -11.91
C LYS A 80 5.91 -13.11 -12.39
N ALA A 81 6.88 -12.84 -11.52
CA ALA A 81 8.31 -12.93 -11.85
C ALA A 81 8.84 -14.37 -11.95
N VAL A 82 8.11 -15.37 -11.44
CA VAL A 82 8.46 -16.80 -11.54
C VAL A 82 7.90 -17.45 -12.82
N SER A 83 7.03 -16.74 -13.55
CA SER A 83 6.37 -17.26 -14.75
C SER A 83 6.91 -16.67 -16.07
N GLU A 84 7.97 -15.85 -16.02
CA GLU A 84 8.69 -15.34 -17.21
C GLU A 84 10.03 -16.06 -17.42
#